data_AF-A0A849EE84-F1
#
_entry.id   AF-A0A849EE84-F1
#
_cell.length_a   1.000
_cell.length_b   1.000
_cell.length_c   1.000
_cell.angle_alpha   90.00
_cell.angle_beta   90.00
_cell.angle_gamma   90.00
#
_symmetry.space_group_name_H-M   'P 1'
#
loop_
_entity.id
_entity.type
_entity.pdbx_description
1 polymer ?
#
loop_
_entity_poly.entity_id
_entity_poly.type
_entity_poly.pdbx_seq_one_letter_code
_entity_poly.pdbx_strand_id
1 'polypeptide(L)'
;GTTAKKLVVRRYDEAQVAAFIAAFAKQLDKNERPVEMTRLFAASFDLVAAERRDIIAGIERFTKRQRELADNVRKTRAELEASLKNQDPSEQQLAERREIEERLNWQTRIFDDREKSTRFVCEVPTLLEKRLFLIAREIANNIDG
;
A
#
# COMPACT_ATOMS: atom_id res chain seq x y z
N GLY A 1 2.97 -19.39 14.21
CA GLY A 1 1.81 -20.25 14.57
C GLY A 1 0.51 -19.68 14.03
N THR A 2 -0.57 -20.45 14.08
CA THR A 2 -1.91 -20.06 13.59
C THR A 2 -2.46 -18.79 14.27
N THR A 3 -2.13 -18.57 15.54
CA THR A 3 -2.55 -17.37 16.30
C THR A 3 -1.96 -16.09 15.73
N ALA A 4 -0.63 -16.00 15.54
CA ALA A 4 0.02 -14.83 14.96
C ALA A 4 -0.60 -14.42 13.61
N LYS A 5 -0.87 -15.40 12.74
CA LYS A 5 -1.54 -15.17 11.45
C LYS A 5 -2.94 -14.57 11.61
N LYS A 6 -3.70 -14.96 12.64
CA LYS A 6 -5.01 -14.38 12.95
C LYS A 6 -4.89 -12.93 13.44
N LEU A 7 -3.91 -12.65 14.31
CA LEU A 7 -3.73 -11.32 14.90
C LEU A 7 -3.45 -10.26 13.84
N VAL A 8 -2.68 -10.59 12.80
CA VAL A 8 -2.34 -9.63 11.73
C VAL A 8 -3.46 -9.39 10.71
N VAL A 9 -4.57 -10.15 10.75
CA VAL A 9 -5.68 -9.96 9.81
C VAL A 9 -6.43 -8.66 10.14
N ARG A 10 -6.39 -7.70 9.21
CA ARG A 10 -6.91 -6.33 9.37
C ARG A 10 -8.43 -6.22 9.59
N ARG A 11 -9.21 -7.23 9.19
CA ARG A 11 -10.67 -7.22 9.35
C ARG A 11 -11.12 -7.38 10.81
N TYR A 12 -10.25 -7.92 11.66
CA TYR A 12 -10.59 -8.08 13.08
C TYR A 12 -10.38 -6.76 13.80
N ASP A 13 -11.36 -6.33 14.57
CA ASP A 13 -11.26 -5.12 15.39
C ASP A 13 -10.34 -5.31 16.61
N GLU A 14 -10.17 -4.24 17.37
CA GLU A 14 -9.33 -4.22 18.56
C GLU A 14 -9.79 -5.19 19.65
N ALA A 15 -11.09 -5.28 19.90
CA ALA A 15 -11.67 -6.17 20.91
C ALA A 15 -11.44 -7.65 20.54
N GLN A 16 -11.58 -8.00 19.26
CA GLN A 16 -11.32 -9.35 18.76
C GLN A 16 -9.85 -9.74 18.90
N VAL A 17 -8.91 -8.82 18.60
CA VAL A 17 -7.47 -9.07 18.80
C VAL A 17 -7.16 -9.32 20.27
N ALA A 18 -7.66 -8.46 21.16
CA ALA A 18 -7.47 -8.61 22.59
C ALA A 18 -8.01 -9.96 23.09
N ALA A 19 -9.21 -10.34 22.63
CA ALA A 19 -9.81 -11.64 22.97
C ALA A 19 -8.96 -12.83 22.47
N PHE A 20 -8.39 -12.77 21.27
CA PHE A 20 -7.51 -13.83 20.77
C PHE A 20 -6.23 -13.96 21.58
N ILE A 21 -5.62 -12.84 21.97
CA ILE A 21 -4.40 -12.81 22.79
C ILE A 21 -4.69 -13.34 24.19
N ALA A 22 -5.77 -12.88 24.83
CA ALA A 22 -6.19 -13.37 26.14
C ALA A 22 -6.53 -14.86 26.12
N ALA A 23 -7.20 -15.35 25.07
CA ALA A 23 -7.51 -16.76 24.91
C ALA A 23 -6.24 -17.61 24.75
N PHE A 24 -5.24 -17.11 24.04
CA PHE A 24 -3.93 -17.77 23.94
C PHE A 24 -3.22 -17.78 25.31
N ALA A 25 -3.17 -16.65 26.01
CA ALA A 25 -2.53 -16.55 27.33
C ALA A 25 -3.13 -17.49 28.39
N LYS A 26 -4.44 -17.72 28.35
CA LYS A 26 -5.16 -18.64 29.25
C LYS A 26 -4.80 -20.11 29.07
N GLN A 27 -4.24 -20.49 27.92
CA GLN A 27 -3.82 -21.87 27.64
C GLN A 27 -2.41 -22.16 28.15
N LEU A 28 -1.69 -21.13 28.62
CA LEU A 28 -0.29 -21.22 29.01
C LEU A 28 -0.15 -21.34 30.53
N ASP A 29 0.80 -22.16 30.94
CA ASP A 29 1.27 -22.18 32.32
C ASP A 29 1.88 -20.83 32.69
N LYS A 30 1.68 -20.41 33.96
CA LYS A 30 2.13 -19.09 34.44
C LYS A 30 3.63 -18.85 34.21
N ASN A 31 4.44 -19.89 34.39
CA ASN A 31 5.90 -19.80 34.25
C ASN A 31 6.34 -19.70 32.78
N GLU A 32 5.55 -20.22 31.84
CA GLU A 32 5.87 -20.22 30.40
C GLU A 32 5.27 -19.02 29.68
N ARG A 33 4.21 -18.42 30.26
CA ARG A 33 3.45 -17.32 29.67
C ARG A 33 4.33 -16.18 29.16
N PRO A 34 5.30 -15.62 29.92
CA PRO A 34 6.13 -14.52 29.41
C PRO A 34 6.89 -14.90 28.12
N VAL A 35 7.43 -16.12 28.07
CA VAL A 35 8.23 -16.59 26.93
C VAL A 35 7.35 -16.83 25.71
N GLU A 36 6.22 -17.52 25.88
CA GLU A 36 5.30 -17.85 24.79
C GLU A 36 4.57 -16.62 24.24
N MET A 37 4.21 -15.67 25.10
CA MET A 37 3.64 -14.38 24.69
C MET A 37 4.66 -13.55 23.90
N THR A 38 5.92 -13.54 24.33
CA THR A 38 7.02 -12.91 23.58
C THR A 38 7.22 -13.57 22.22
N ARG A 39 7.17 -14.91 22.15
CA ARG A 39 7.22 -15.66 20.88
C ARG A 39 6.05 -15.33 19.95
N LEU A 40 4.84 -15.17 20.50
CA LEU A 40 3.66 -14.75 19.74
C LEU A 40 3.85 -13.34 19.15
N PHE A 41 4.42 -12.42 19.93
CA PHE A 41 4.74 -11.08 19.44
C PHE A 41 5.76 -11.15 18.29
N ALA A 42 6.89 -11.83 18.50
CA ALA A 42 7.94 -11.97 17.48
C ALA A 42 7.38 -12.55 16.17
N ALA A 43 6.57 -13.62 16.27
CA ALA A 43 5.93 -14.20 15.08
C ALA A 43 4.93 -13.25 14.40
N SER A 44 4.24 -12.40 15.14
CA SER A 44 3.33 -11.39 14.59
C SER A 44 4.10 -10.24 13.94
N PHE A 45 5.19 -9.81 14.58
CA PHE A 45 6.12 -8.81 14.06
C PHE A 45 6.70 -9.24 12.72
N ASP A 46 7.22 -10.47 12.61
CA ASP A 46 7.82 -10.96 11.37
C ASP A 46 6.83 -10.97 10.20
N LEU A 47 5.57 -11.33 10.46
CA LEU A 47 4.49 -11.31 9.47
C LEU A 47 4.20 -9.87 9.00
N VAL A 48 4.02 -8.93 9.93
CA VAL A 48 3.77 -7.53 9.60
C VAL A 48 4.97 -6.90 8.89
N ALA A 49 6.18 -7.22 9.34
CA ALA A 49 7.42 -6.71 8.74
C ALA A 49 7.61 -7.22 7.31
N ALA A 50 7.27 -8.48 7.04
CA ALA A 50 7.26 -9.04 5.68
C ALA A 50 6.25 -8.31 4.78
N GLU A 51 5.00 -8.18 5.23
CA GLU A 51 3.96 -7.48 4.49
C GLU A 51 4.33 -6.01 4.23
N ARG A 52 4.91 -5.32 5.23
CA ARG A 52 5.39 -3.94 5.09
C ARG A 52 6.45 -3.83 4.00
N ARG A 53 7.42 -4.75 3.93
CA ARG A 53 8.44 -4.75 2.86
C ARG A 53 7.81 -4.87 1.48
N ASP A 54 6.85 -5.77 1.31
CA ASP A 54 6.17 -5.98 0.03
C ASP A 54 5.38 -4.74 -0.42
N ILE A 55 4.70 -4.08 0.54
CA ILE A 55 3.94 -2.85 0.29
C ILE A 55 4.87 -1.70 -0.09
N ILE A 56 5.96 -1.49 0.66
CA ILE A 56 6.93 -0.43 0.33
C ILE A 56 7.54 -0.66 -1.06
N ALA A 57 7.95 -1.90 -1.37
CA ALA A 57 8.43 -2.24 -2.71
C ALA A 57 7.36 -1.99 -3.79
N GLY A 58 6.08 -2.23 -3.48
CA GLY A 58 4.95 -1.89 -4.33
C GLY A 58 4.82 -0.39 -4.58
N ILE A 59 4.95 0.44 -3.54
CA ILE A 59 4.90 1.90 -3.60
C ILE A 59 6.07 2.46 -4.42
N GLU A 60 7.27 1.90 -4.28
CA GLU A 60 8.43 2.28 -5.10
C GLU A 60 8.17 2.03 -6.58
N ARG A 61 7.66 0.84 -6.93
CA ARG A 61 7.28 0.51 -8.32
C ARG A 61 6.16 1.42 -8.83
N PHE A 62 5.18 1.73 -7.99
CA PHE A 62 4.11 2.67 -8.32
C PHE A 62 4.66 4.06 -8.62
N THR A 63 5.50 4.59 -7.74
CA THR A 63 6.13 5.91 -7.88
C THR A 63 6.98 6.00 -9.15
N LYS A 64 7.75 4.95 -9.47
CA LYS A 64 8.52 4.87 -10.73
C LYS A 64 7.59 5.00 -11.94
N ARG A 65 6.50 4.23 -11.98
CA ARG A 65 5.50 4.30 -13.06
C ARG A 65 4.76 5.64 -13.12
N GLN A 66 4.57 6.34 -12.01
CA GLN A 66 4.01 7.70 -12.03
C GLN A 66 4.94 8.68 -12.73
N ARG A 67 6.25 8.60 -12.46
CA ARG A 67 7.25 9.45 -13.13
C ARG A 67 7.29 9.17 -14.63
N GLU A 68 7.32 7.90 -15.02
CA GLU A 68 7.29 7.49 -16.43
C GLU A 68 6.02 7.98 -17.14
N LEU A 69 4.85 7.90 -16.50
CA LEU A 69 3.60 8.43 -17.05
C LEU A 69 3.66 9.95 -17.20
N ALA A 70 4.16 10.67 -16.19
CA ALA A 70 4.31 12.12 -16.26
C ALA A 70 5.28 12.56 -17.37
N ASP A 71 6.38 11.83 -17.57
CA ASP A 71 7.31 12.04 -18.68
C ASP A 71 6.61 11.83 -20.04
N ASN A 72 5.80 10.78 -20.17
CA ASN A 72 5.06 10.50 -21.40
C ASN A 72 3.97 11.55 -21.70
N VAL A 73 3.27 12.04 -20.67
CA VAL A 73 2.33 13.17 -20.81
C VAL A 73 3.06 14.40 -21.33
N ARG A 74 4.22 14.75 -20.75
CA ARG A 74 5.04 15.88 -21.22
C ARG A 74 5.49 15.73 -22.67
N LYS A 75 5.97 14.53 -23.04
CA LYS A 75 6.39 14.24 -24.42
C LYS A 75 5.22 14.35 -25.41
N THR A 76 4.10 13.71 -25.11
CA THR A 76 2.91 13.73 -25.97
C THR A 76 2.35 15.15 -26.12
N ARG A 77 2.40 15.96 -25.06
CA ARG A 77 2.03 17.38 -25.13
C ARG A 77 2.96 18.18 -26.05
N ALA A 78 4.27 17.97 -25.95
CA ALA A 78 5.24 18.63 -26.83
C ALA A 78 5.08 18.19 -28.30
N GLU A 79 4.76 16.92 -28.55
CA GLU A 79 4.41 16.39 -29.88
C GLU A 79 3.17 17.10 -30.44
N LEU A 80 2.11 17.24 -29.63
CA LEU A 80 0.91 17.97 -30.03
C LEU A 80 1.22 19.43 -30.35
N GLU A 81 1.93 20.13 -29.47
CA GLU A 81 2.34 21.53 -29.67
C GLU A 81 3.19 21.71 -30.94
N ALA A 82 4.10 20.78 -31.23
CA ALA A 82 4.89 20.80 -32.46
C ALA A 82 4.01 20.60 -33.70
N SER A 83 3.06 19.66 -33.65
CA SER A 83 2.15 19.38 -34.76
C SER A 83 1.28 20.60 -35.12
N LEU A 84 0.85 21.37 -34.11
CA LEU A 84 0.00 22.57 -34.26
C LEU A 84 0.72 23.74 -34.93
N LYS A 85 2.06 23.72 -35.05
CA LYS A 85 2.82 24.77 -35.74
C LYS A 85 2.57 24.80 -37.25
N ASN A 86 2.18 23.67 -37.86
CA ASN A 86 1.77 23.67 -39.26
C ASN A 86 0.36 24.26 -39.39
N GLN A 87 0.24 25.42 -40.02
CA GLN A 87 -1.04 26.13 -40.20
C GLN A 87 -1.89 25.58 -41.35
N ASP A 88 -1.30 24.77 -42.24
CA ASP A 88 -2.00 24.13 -43.37
C ASP A 88 -1.70 22.61 -43.40
N PRO A 89 -2.29 21.83 -42.48
CA PRO A 89 -2.05 20.40 -42.39
C PRO A 89 -2.79 19.62 -43.48
N SER A 90 -2.16 18.58 -44.02
CA SER A 90 -2.85 17.59 -44.85
C SER A 90 -3.89 16.80 -44.04
N GLU A 91 -4.82 16.12 -44.71
CA GLU A 91 -5.79 15.22 -44.05
C GLU A 91 -5.10 14.16 -43.18
N GLN A 92 -3.98 13.61 -43.66
CA GLN A 92 -3.18 12.65 -42.89
C GLN A 92 -2.61 13.29 -41.61
N GLN A 93 -2.05 14.51 -41.70
CA GLN A 93 -1.53 15.22 -40.53
C GLN A 93 -2.64 15.58 -39.54
N LEU A 94 -3.86 15.87 -40.02
CA LEU A 94 -5.03 16.06 -39.16
C LEU A 94 -5.45 14.76 -38.45
N ALA A 95 -5.34 13.60 -39.10
CA ALA A 95 -5.59 12.31 -38.47
C ALA A 95 -4.55 12.01 -37.37
N GLU A 96 -3.26 12.19 -37.69
CA GLU A 96 -2.16 12.02 -36.72
C GLU A 96 -2.32 12.92 -35.49
N ARG A 97 -2.78 14.18 -35.67
CA ARG A 97 -3.09 15.09 -34.56
C ARG A 97 -4.15 14.54 -33.62
N ARG A 98 -5.26 14.00 -34.17
CA ARG A 98 -6.34 13.43 -33.35
C ARG A 98 -5.84 12.24 -32.52
N GLU A 99 -4.98 11.39 -33.09
CA GLU A 99 -4.38 10.27 -32.35
C GLU A 99 -3.49 10.76 -31.19
N ILE A 100 -2.73 11.83 -31.39
CA ILE A 100 -1.92 12.45 -30.32
C ILE A 100 -2.83 13.03 -29.22
N GLU A 101 -3.92 13.72 -29.59
CA GLU A 101 -4.90 14.27 -28.64
C GLU A 101 -5.58 13.17 -27.82
N GLU A 102 -6.05 12.10 -28.46
CA GLU A 102 -6.65 10.95 -27.79
C GLU A 102 -5.66 10.30 -26.82
N ARG A 103 -4.41 10.11 -27.24
CA ARG A 103 -3.34 9.59 -26.38
C ARG A 103 -3.09 10.49 -25.17
N LEU A 104 -3.01 11.80 -25.38
CA LEU A 104 -2.78 12.77 -24.31
C LEU A 104 -3.95 12.78 -23.30
N ASN A 105 -5.19 12.76 -23.79
CA ASN A 105 -6.39 12.72 -22.97
C ASN A 105 -6.42 11.44 -22.11
N TRP A 106 -6.13 10.29 -22.72
CA TRP A 106 -6.05 9.03 -22.01
C TRP A 106 -4.98 9.02 -20.91
N GLN A 107 -3.77 9.45 -21.24
CA GLN A 107 -2.66 9.51 -20.29
C GLN A 107 -2.96 10.46 -19.12
N THR A 108 -3.52 11.64 -19.41
CA THR A 108 -3.89 12.64 -18.39
C THR A 108 -4.94 12.07 -17.45
N ARG A 109 -5.98 11.42 -17.98
CA ARG A 109 -7.01 10.76 -17.15
C ARG A 109 -6.40 9.71 -16.21
N ILE A 110 -5.53 8.85 -16.73
CA ILE A 110 -4.84 7.84 -15.91
C ILE A 110 -3.98 8.51 -14.83
N PHE A 111 -3.29 9.60 -15.17
CA PHE A 111 -2.45 10.34 -14.24
C PHE A 111 -3.28 10.91 -13.09
N ASP A 112 -4.39 11.58 -13.39
CA ASP A 112 -5.29 12.17 -12.39
C ASP A 112 -5.93 11.10 -11.48
N ASP A 113 -6.36 9.98 -12.05
CA ASP A 113 -6.93 8.86 -11.28
C ASP A 113 -5.89 8.26 -10.31
N ARG A 114 -4.62 8.21 -10.73
CA ARG A 114 -3.52 7.71 -9.91
C ARG A 114 -3.08 8.70 -8.85
N GLU A 115 -3.07 10.00 -9.14
CA GLU A 115 -2.82 11.07 -8.16
C GLU A 115 -3.76 10.94 -6.96
N LYS A 116 -5.07 10.78 -7.21
CA LYS A 116 -6.08 10.55 -6.17
C LYS A 116 -5.81 9.29 -5.34
N SER A 117 -5.20 8.28 -5.95
CA SER A 117 -4.89 7.00 -5.31
C SER A 117 -3.62 7.04 -4.45
N THR A 118 -2.73 8.03 -4.67
CA THR A 118 -1.43 8.15 -3.99
C THR A 118 -1.56 8.23 -2.47
N ARG A 119 -2.56 8.96 -1.98
CA ARG A 119 -2.80 9.07 -0.54
C ARG A 119 -3.09 7.71 0.09
N PHE A 120 -3.99 6.93 -0.51
CA PHE A 120 -4.41 5.65 0.03
C PHE A 120 -3.27 4.65 0.11
N VAL A 121 -2.40 4.58 -0.91
CA VAL A 121 -1.27 3.64 -0.89
C VAL A 121 -0.26 3.99 0.20
N CYS A 122 -0.07 5.29 0.50
CA CYS A 122 0.83 5.75 1.56
C CYS A 122 0.25 5.59 2.98
N GLU A 123 -1.06 5.44 3.14
CA GLU A 123 -1.69 5.23 4.46
C GLU A 123 -1.56 3.78 4.94
N VAL A 124 -1.40 2.81 4.03
CA VAL A 124 -1.35 1.39 4.38
C VAL A 124 -0.19 1.02 5.34
N PRO A 125 1.05 1.49 5.13
CA PRO A 125 2.15 1.25 6.08
C PRO A 125 1.82 1.68 7.52
N THR A 126 1.20 2.85 7.68
CA THR A 126 0.80 3.36 8.99
C THR A 126 -0.25 2.47 9.67
N LEU A 127 -1.19 1.92 8.89
CA LEU A 127 -2.19 0.99 9.42
C LEU A 127 -1.56 -0.31 9.94
N LEU A 128 -0.52 -0.81 9.26
CA LEU A 128 0.25 -1.97 9.72
C LEU A 128 0.97 -1.68 11.04
N GLU A 129 1.58 -0.50 11.17
CA GLU A 129 2.28 -0.09 12.39
C GLU A 129 1.31 0.06 13.57
N LYS A 130 0.14 0.68 13.36
CA LYS A 130 -0.93 0.74 14.37
C LYS A 130 -1.40 -0.64 14.81
N ARG A 131 -1.52 -1.57 13.86
CA ARG A 131 -1.92 -2.95 14.17
C ARG A 131 -0.88 -3.68 15.02
N LEU A 132 0.40 -3.51 14.68
CA LEU A 132 1.49 -4.09 15.45
C LEU A 132 1.57 -3.50 16.86
N PHE A 133 1.37 -2.18 17.01
CA PHE A 133 1.28 -1.53 18.32
C PHE A 133 0.16 -2.12 19.18
N LEU A 134 -1.04 -2.29 18.61
CA LEU A 134 -2.15 -2.91 19.33
C LEU A 134 -1.77 -4.31 19.84
N ILE A 135 -1.17 -5.14 18.98
CA ILE A 135 -0.73 -6.49 19.36
C ILE A 135 0.31 -6.44 20.48
N ALA A 136 1.29 -5.54 20.39
CA ALA A 136 2.33 -5.37 21.40
C ALA A 136 1.74 -4.99 22.76
N ARG A 137 0.82 -4.00 22.78
CA ARG A 137 0.16 -3.53 23.99
C ARG A 137 -0.64 -4.64 24.67
N GLU A 138 -1.45 -5.37 23.91
CA GLU A 138 -2.25 -6.47 24.47
C GLU A 138 -1.40 -7.64 24.94
N ILE A 139 -0.27 -7.91 24.28
CA ILE A 139 0.68 -8.92 24.74
C ILE A 139 1.29 -8.51 26.08
N ALA A 140 1.75 -7.26 26.21
CA ALA A 140 2.31 -6.75 27.47
C ALA A 140 1.30 -6.84 28.63
N ASN A 141 0.05 -6.42 28.40
CA ASN A 141 -1.03 -6.51 29.39
C ASN A 141 -1.28 -7.94 29.91
N ASN A 142 -1.01 -8.96 29.09
CA ASN A 142 -1.21 -10.37 29.44
C ASN A 142 0.09 -11.06 29.94
N ILE A 143 1.22 -10.35 29.95
CA ILE A 143 2.46 -10.79 30.62
C ILE A 143 2.45 -10.31 32.08
N ASP A 144 2.07 -9.05 32.29
CA ASP A 144 2.12 -8.40 33.61
C ASP A 144 0.92 -8.71 34.52
N GLY A 145 -0.14 -9.34 33.98
CA GLY A 145 -1.36 -9.74 34.70
C GLY A 145 -1.46 -11.23 35.01
#